data_AF-A0AAV2H4Q4-F1
#
_entry.id   AF-A0AAV2H4Q4-F1
#
_cell.length_a   1.000
_cell.length_b   1.000
_cell.length_c   1.000
_cell.angle_alpha   90.00
_cell.angle_beta   90.00
_cell.angle_gamma   90.00
#
_symmetry.space_group_name_H-M   'P 1'
#
loop_
_entity.id
_entity.type
_entity.pdbx_description
1 polymer ?
#
loop_
_entity_poly.entity_id
_entity_poly.type
_entity_poly.pdbx_seq_one_letter_code
_entity_poly.pdbx_strand_id
1 'polypeptide(L)'
;MATNRLVQQGVKQVKPLLSVDRTEARRRVLNLYKAWYRQIPYALKAFNIPVSVKRAQDKLRELFLKNKHVTDIRAIDMLVIKGQMDLVETANIWKQRTHIMMFFKDTVNPKPTDFLSKFYEGQD
;
A
#
# COMPACT_ATOMS: atom_id res chain seq x y z
N MET A 1 37.12 13.83 13.37
CA MET A 1 35.76 13.36 13.01
C MET A 1 35.86 12.25 11.95
N ALA A 2 36.20 11.01 12.34
CA ALA A 2 36.41 9.89 11.41
C ALA A 2 35.92 8.54 11.98
N THR A 3 34.95 8.56 12.89
CA THR A 3 34.61 7.40 13.73
C THR A 3 33.32 6.67 13.34
N ASN A 4 32.50 7.21 12.44
CA ASN A 4 31.22 6.57 12.08
C ASN A 4 31.26 5.60 10.89
N ARG A 5 32.37 5.52 10.13
CA ARG A 5 32.45 4.60 8.96
C ARG A 5 32.79 3.16 9.35
N LEU A 6 33.54 2.95 10.43
CA LEU A 6 34.01 1.61 10.82
C LEU A 6 32.92 0.71 11.41
N VAL A 7 31.86 1.29 12.00
CA VAL A 7 30.75 0.50 12.60
C VAL A 7 29.86 -0.16 11.54
N GLN A 8 29.87 0.33 10.28
CA GLN A 8 29.05 -0.25 9.21
C GLN A 8 29.63 -1.53 8.59
N GLN A 9 30.90 -1.87 8.86
CA GLN A 9 31.55 -3.05 8.26
C GLN A 9 31.03 -4.39 8.83
N GLY A 10 30.29 -4.38 9.95
CA GLY A 10 29.74 -5.58 10.59
C GLY A 10 28.30 -5.95 10.18
N VAL A 11 27.61 -5.15 9.36
CA VAL A 11 26.26 -5.47 8.89
C VAL A 11 26.40 -6.26 7.59
N LYS A 12 25.88 -7.50 7.53
CA LYS A 12 25.78 -8.29 6.29
C LYS A 12 25.28 -7.38 5.15
N GLN A 13 26.15 -7.05 4.20
CA GLN A 13 25.80 -6.23 3.05
C GLN A 13 24.83 -7.03 2.19
N VAL A 14 23.54 -6.68 2.25
CA VAL A 14 22.52 -7.33 1.42
C VAL A 14 22.32 -6.53 0.15
N LYS A 15 22.25 -7.22 -0.99
CA LYS A 15 21.96 -6.61 -2.28
C LYS A 15 20.61 -5.86 -2.23
N PRO A 16 20.56 -4.56 -2.53
CA PRO A 16 19.30 -3.81 -2.63
C PRO A 16 18.50 -4.28 -3.86
N LEU A 17 17.18 -4.05 -3.83
CA LEU A 17 16.30 -4.42 -4.94
C LEU A 17 16.22 -3.30 -5.98
N LEU A 18 15.76 -2.11 -5.56
CA LEU A 18 15.63 -0.94 -6.43
C LEU A 18 16.26 0.30 -5.80
N SER A 19 16.01 0.53 -4.51
CA SER A 19 16.46 1.70 -3.78
C SER A 19 17.73 1.38 -3.01
N VAL A 20 18.74 2.24 -3.15
CA VAL A 20 19.99 2.13 -2.37
C VAL A 20 19.82 2.84 -1.02
N ASP A 21 19.08 3.96 -1.02
CA ASP A 21 18.85 4.79 0.17
C ASP A 21 17.35 5.05 0.42
N ARG A 22 17.02 5.43 1.66
CA ARG A 22 15.67 5.77 2.11
C ARG A 22 15.08 6.95 1.35
N THR A 23 15.91 7.92 0.93
CA THR A 23 15.45 9.08 0.15
C THR A 23 14.89 8.66 -1.21
N GLU A 24 15.54 7.69 -1.84
CA GLU A 24 15.14 7.11 -3.12
C GLU A 24 13.84 6.31 -2.98
N ALA A 25 13.76 5.45 -1.96
CA ALA A 25 12.56 4.69 -1.64
C ALA A 25 11.36 5.62 -1.38
N ARG A 26 11.56 6.69 -0.59
CA ARG A 26 10.52 7.70 -0.34
C ARG A 26 10.06 8.37 -1.63
N ARG A 27 10.98 8.72 -2.54
CA ARG A 27 10.63 9.31 -3.84
C ARG A 27 9.77 8.35 -4.67
N ARG A 28 10.13 7.06 -4.71
CA ARG A 28 9.34 6.03 -5.42
C ARG A 28 7.94 5.87 -4.86
N VAL A 29 7.80 5.80 -3.53
CA VAL A 29 6.49 5.72 -2.85
C VAL A 29 5.62 6.93 -3.18
N LEU A 30 6.17 8.15 -3.13
CA LEU A 30 5.43 9.36 -3.46
C LEU A 30 5.01 9.42 -4.93
N ASN A 31 5.89 8.97 -5.84
CA ASN A 31 5.57 8.90 -7.26
C ASN A 31 4.43 7.90 -7.53
N LEU A 32 4.47 6.73 -6.87
CA LEU A 32 3.40 5.74 -6.95
C LEU A 32 2.08 6.30 -6.42
N TYR A 33 2.11 6.98 -5.27
CA TYR A 33 0.92 7.62 -4.70
C TYR A 33 0.30 8.65 -5.65
N LYS A 34 1.13 9.52 -6.26
CA LYS A 34 0.66 10.51 -7.25
C LYS A 34 0.12 9.84 -8.53
N ALA A 35 0.72 8.74 -8.96
CA ALA A 35 0.23 7.98 -10.11
C ALA A 35 -1.17 7.40 -9.84
N TRP A 36 -1.35 6.76 -8.68
CA TRP A 36 -2.66 6.28 -8.24
C TRP A 36 -3.69 7.39 -8.09
N TYR A 37 -3.33 8.51 -7.47
CA TYR A 37 -4.22 9.64 -7.28
C TYR A 37 -4.80 10.16 -8.60
N ARG A 38 -3.98 10.19 -9.67
CA ARG A 38 -4.41 10.57 -11.02
C ARG A 38 -5.22 9.48 -11.71
N GLN A 39 -4.93 8.20 -11.45
CA GLN A 39 -5.63 7.08 -12.09
C GLN A 39 -7.04 6.84 -11.52
N ILE A 40 -7.29 7.18 -10.24
CA ILE A 40 -8.56 6.90 -9.56
C ILE A 40 -9.80 7.37 -10.34
N PRO A 41 -9.90 8.63 -10.81
CA PRO A 41 -11.08 9.09 -11.54
C PRO A 41 -11.36 8.27 -12.81
N TYR A 42 -10.31 7.88 -13.53
CA TYR A 42 -10.42 7.05 -14.73
C TYR A 42 -10.86 5.63 -14.39
N ALA A 43 -10.28 5.04 -13.33
CA ALA A 43 -10.66 3.71 -12.86
C ALA A 43 -12.13 3.66 -12.42
N LEU A 44 -12.59 4.63 -11.61
CA LEU A 44 -13.98 4.68 -11.15
C LEU A 44 -14.98 4.71 -12.31
N LYS A 45 -14.65 5.49 -13.36
CA LYS A 45 -15.46 5.57 -14.58
C LYS A 45 -15.39 4.28 -15.40
N ALA A 46 -14.18 3.74 -15.63
CA ALA A 46 -13.99 2.53 -16.43
C ALA A 46 -14.71 1.30 -15.84
N PHE A 47 -14.71 1.18 -14.51
CA PHE A 47 -15.32 0.06 -13.81
C PHE A 47 -16.75 0.31 -13.31
N ASN A 48 -17.34 1.49 -13.60
CA ASN A 48 -18.66 1.91 -13.14
C ASN A 48 -18.87 1.69 -11.63
N ILE A 49 -17.93 2.19 -10.83
CA ILE A 49 -17.93 2.01 -9.37
C ILE A 49 -18.80 3.11 -8.73
N PRO A 50 -19.80 2.75 -7.89
CA PRO A 50 -20.70 3.71 -7.25
C PRO A 50 -20.07 4.36 -5.99
N VAL A 51 -18.84 4.87 -6.12
CA VAL A 51 -18.10 5.50 -5.02
C VAL A 51 -17.64 6.88 -5.45
N SER A 52 -17.72 7.86 -4.55
CA SER A 52 -17.22 9.21 -4.83
C SER A 52 -15.70 9.21 -4.98
N VAL A 53 -15.18 10.07 -5.87
CA VAL A 53 -13.73 10.20 -6.10
C VAL A 53 -12.98 10.49 -4.80
N LYS A 54 -13.55 11.36 -3.95
CA LYS A 54 -12.98 11.69 -2.63
C LYS A 54 -12.86 10.45 -1.74
N ARG A 55 -13.92 9.64 -1.62
CA ARG A 55 -13.90 8.41 -0.82
C ARG A 55 -12.84 7.42 -1.33
N ALA A 56 -12.67 7.30 -2.64
CA ALA A 56 -11.60 6.47 -3.22
C ALA A 56 -10.19 7.00 -2.93
N GLN A 57 -10.00 8.33 -2.96
CA GLN A 57 -8.71 8.97 -2.60
C GLN A 57 -8.38 8.81 -1.11
N ASP A 58 -9.39 8.94 -0.24
CA ASP A 58 -9.23 8.69 1.20
C ASP A 58 -8.86 7.23 1.46
N LYS A 59 -9.48 6.29 0.73
CA LYS A 59 -9.13 4.87 0.80
C LYS A 59 -7.71 4.58 0.31
N LEU A 60 -7.27 5.23 -0.76
CA LEU A 60 -5.88 5.17 -1.22
C LEU A 60 -4.92 5.62 -0.10
N ARG A 61 -5.22 6.75 0.56
CA ARG A 61 -4.41 7.25 1.68
C ARG A 61 -4.37 6.25 2.84
N GLU A 62 -5.50 5.66 3.21
CA GLU A 62 -5.58 4.61 4.24
C GLU A 62 -4.65 3.43 3.93
N LEU A 63 -4.67 2.93 2.69
CA LEU A 63 -3.85 1.79 2.27
C LEU A 63 -2.35 2.11 2.31
N PHE A 64 -1.94 3.32 1.94
CA PHE A 64 -0.53 3.75 2.06
C PHE A 64 -0.12 3.90 3.52
N LEU A 65 -0.99 4.47 4.37
CA LEU A 65 -0.70 4.67 5.78
C LEU A 65 -0.66 3.36 6.57
N LYS A 66 -1.38 2.32 6.14
CA LYS A 66 -1.32 0.98 6.74
C LYS A 66 0.12 0.45 6.83
N ASN A 67 0.96 0.77 5.84
CA ASN A 67 2.36 0.33 5.76
C ASN A 67 3.37 1.36 6.31
N LYS A 68 2.93 2.40 7.03
CA LYS A 68 3.80 3.45 7.58
C LYS A 68 4.90 2.92 8.51
N HIS A 69 4.66 1.80 9.18
CA HIS A 69 5.57 1.20 10.16
C HIS A 69 6.76 0.47 9.52
N VAL A 70 6.75 0.23 8.19
CA VAL A 70 7.80 -0.51 7.50
C VAL A 70 9.06 0.35 7.37
N THR A 71 10.18 -0.15 7.89
CA THR A 71 11.47 0.55 7.91
C THR A 71 12.50 -0.03 6.93
N ASP A 72 12.46 -1.34 6.63
CA ASP A 72 13.37 -1.99 5.69
C ASP A 72 13.10 -1.51 4.25
N ILE A 73 14.15 -1.00 3.61
CA ILE A 73 14.14 -0.47 2.24
C ILE A 73 13.67 -1.53 1.24
N ARG A 74 14.10 -2.79 1.38
CA ARG A 74 13.74 -3.86 0.43
C ARG A 74 12.27 -4.23 0.55
N ALA A 75 11.74 -4.20 1.77
CA ALA A 75 10.30 -4.42 2.00
C ALA A 75 9.48 -3.26 1.40
N ILE A 76 9.93 -2.02 1.53
CA ILE A 76 9.31 -0.85 0.88
C ILE A 76 9.34 -1.01 -0.64
N ASP A 77 10.47 -1.37 -1.22
CA ASP A 77 10.60 -1.59 -2.67
C ASP A 77 9.64 -2.68 -3.16
N MET A 78 9.54 -3.81 -2.44
CA MET A 78 8.59 -4.86 -2.78
C MET A 78 7.14 -4.39 -2.73
N LEU A 79 6.77 -3.56 -1.75
CA LEU A 79 5.43 -2.96 -1.68
C LEU A 79 5.18 -2.00 -2.85
N VAL A 80 6.18 -1.22 -3.24
CA VAL A 80 6.08 -0.32 -4.40
C VAL A 80 5.90 -1.12 -5.68
N ILE A 81 6.68 -2.19 -5.90
CA ILE A 81 6.56 -3.05 -7.09
C ILE A 81 5.14 -3.65 -7.15
N LYS A 82 4.65 -4.22 -6.04
CA LYS A 82 3.29 -4.76 -5.96
C LYS A 82 2.24 -3.69 -6.30
N GLY A 83 2.38 -2.49 -5.75
CA GLY A 83 1.45 -1.38 -6.04
C GLY A 83 1.55 -0.85 -7.47
N GLN A 84 2.71 -0.97 -8.14
CA GLN A 84 2.88 -0.65 -9.56
C GLN A 84 2.21 -1.70 -10.45
N MET A 85 2.40 -2.98 -10.14
CA MET A 85 1.73 -4.08 -10.85
C MET A 85 0.20 -3.90 -10.78
N ASP A 86 -0.31 -3.63 -9.57
CA ASP A 86 -1.73 -3.40 -9.31
C ASP A 86 -2.29 -2.20 -10.11
N LEU A 87 -1.47 -1.14 -10.24
CA LEU A 87 -1.82 0.06 -11.02
C LEU A 87 -1.91 -0.26 -12.52
N VAL A 88 -0.95 -1.02 -13.06
CA VAL A 88 -0.93 -1.43 -14.46
C VAL A 88 -2.13 -2.32 -14.79
N GLU A 89 -2.43 -3.29 -13.93
CA GLU A 89 -3.61 -4.14 -14.06
C GLU A 89 -4.92 -3.34 -14.06
N THR A 90 -4.99 -2.30 -13.22
CA THR A 90 -6.15 -1.41 -13.14
C THR A 90 -6.27 -0.49 -14.36
N ALA A 91 -5.14 0.07 -14.81
CA ALA A 91 -5.10 0.98 -15.95
C ALA A 91 -5.40 0.28 -17.28
N ASN A 92 -4.91 -0.95 -17.46
CA ASN A 92 -5.15 -1.76 -18.65
C ASN A 92 -6.46 -2.56 -18.60
N ILE A 93 -7.27 -2.40 -17.54
CA ILE A 93 -8.55 -3.09 -17.37
C ILE A 93 -8.38 -4.62 -17.40
N TRP A 94 -7.30 -5.12 -16.80
CA TRP A 94 -7.10 -6.56 -16.60
C TRP A 94 -7.88 -7.09 -15.40
N LYS A 95 -8.23 -6.21 -14.46
CA LYS A 95 -9.09 -6.51 -13.33
C LYS A 95 -10.56 -6.41 -13.69
N GLN A 96 -11.40 -6.97 -12.84
CA GLN A 96 -12.84 -6.76 -12.84
C GLN A 96 -13.29 -5.83 -11.71
N ARG A 97 -14.50 -5.28 -11.82
CA ARG A 97 -15.12 -4.40 -10.81
C ARG A 97 -15.05 -4.96 -9.38
N THR A 98 -15.24 -6.27 -9.21
CA THR A 98 -15.20 -6.98 -7.93
C THR A 98 -13.88 -6.76 -7.18
N HIS A 99 -12.75 -6.85 -7.88
CA HIS A 99 -11.41 -6.67 -7.31
C HIS A 99 -11.21 -5.28 -6.71
N ILE A 100 -11.76 -4.25 -7.35
CA ILE A 100 -11.65 -2.87 -6.85
C ILE A 100 -12.63 -2.63 -5.70
N MET A 101 -13.86 -3.16 -5.81
CA MET A 101 -14.85 -3.07 -4.74
C MET A 101 -14.38 -3.75 -3.45
N MET A 102 -13.56 -4.80 -3.55
CA MET A 102 -13.01 -5.52 -2.40
C MET A 102 -12.15 -4.63 -1.47
N PHE A 103 -11.60 -3.52 -1.97
CA PHE A 103 -10.88 -2.57 -1.13
C PHE A 103 -11.80 -1.84 -0.13
N PHE A 104 -13.07 -1.62 -0.48
CA PHE A 104 -14.00 -0.84 0.35
C PHE A 104 -14.66 -1.67 1.46
N LYS A 105 -14.73 -3.00 1.32
CA LYS A 105 -15.29 -3.95 2.30
C LYS A 105 -16.70 -3.58 2.82
N ASP A 106 -17.53 -2.98 1.98
CA ASP A 106 -18.85 -2.46 2.38
C ASP A 106 -19.80 -3.55 2.93
N THR A 107 -19.65 -4.81 2.50
CA THR A 107 -20.53 -5.93 2.89
C THR A 107 -19.99 -6.78 4.03
N VAL A 108 -18.76 -6.51 4.52
CA VAL A 108 -18.13 -7.32 5.57
C VAL A 108 -18.54 -6.73 6.92
N ASN A 109 -19.25 -7.52 7.73
CA ASN A 109 -19.55 -7.14 9.10
C ASN A 109 -18.23 -6.88 9.86
N PRO A 110 -18.06 -5.71 10.50
CA PRO A 110 -16.83 -5.41 11.22
C PRO A 110 -16.69 -6.39 12.37
N LYS A 111 -15.58 -7.13 12.40
CA LYS A 111 -15.26 -7.99 13.53
C LYS A 111 -15.17 -7.15 14.81
N PRO A 112 -15.73 -7.62 15.93
CA PRO A 112 -15.64 -6.93 17.21
C PRO A 112 -14.18 -6.78 17.61
N THR A 113 -13.82 -5.60 18.11
CA THR A 113 -12.46 -5.32 18.61
C THR A 113 -12.33 -5.62 20.10
N ASP A 114 -13.43 -5.46 20.84
CA ASP A 114 -13.48 -5.61 22.28
C ASP A 114 -13.50 -7.10 22.70
N PHE A 115 -12.96 -7.37 23.88
CA PHE A 115 -12.85 -8.73 24.42
C PHE A 115 -14.22 -9.37 24.61
N LEU A 116 -15.18 -8.66 25.20
CA LEU A 116 -16.48 -9.24 25.55
C LEU A 116 -17.30 -9.57 24.31
N SER A 117 -17.27 -8.70 23.31
CA SER A 117 -17.94 -8.93 22.02
C SER A 117 -17.31 -10.08 21.23
N LYS A 118 -15.98 -10.22 21.23
CA LYS A 118 -15.30 -11.42 20.70
C LYS A 118 -15.68 -12.69 21.46
N PHE A 119 -15.72 -12.62 22.79
CA PHE A 119 -16.11 -13.75 23.64
C PHE A 119 -17.53 -14.25 23.31
N TYR A 120 -18.48 -13.34 23.06
CA TYR A 120 -19.84 -13.71 22.68
C TYR A 120 -19.96 -14.25 21.24
N GLU A 121 -19.09 -13.86 20.31
CA GLU A 121 -19.05 -14.43 18.95
C GLU A 121 -18.48 -15.86 18.92
N GLY A 122 -17.84 -16.32 20.00
CA GLY A 122 -17.21 -17.64 20.11
C GLY A 122 -15.69 -17.61 19.92
N GLN A 123 -15.04 -18.77 19.96
CA GLN A 123 -13.59 -18.85 19.72
C GLN A 123 -13.27 -18.54 18.26
N ASP A 124 -12.59 -17.40 18.03
CA ASP A 124 -11.73 -17.15 16.86
C ASP A 124 -10.57 -18.17 16.82
#